data_AF-F8QID5-F1
#
_entry.id   AF-F8QID5-F1
#
_cell.length_a   1.000
_cell.length_b   1.000
_cell.length_c   1.000
_cell.angle_alpha   90.00
_cell.angle_beta   90.00
_cell.angle_gamma   90.00
#
_symmetry.space_group_name_H-M   'P 1'
#
loop_
_entity.id
_entity.type
_entity.pdbx_description
1 polymer ?
#
loop_
_entity_poly.entity_id
_entity_poly.type
_entity_poly.pdbx_seq_one_letter_code
_entity_poly.pdbx_strand_id
1 'polypeptide(L)'
;YTDKQHDTVKILKNKLYWHQVLHLNYTTYDLRREQDSINPRTHPDIMVLAHEDPDETKEPHPYWYARVIKNFHINVKHHSGQSKLSKPQRMDVLLVRWFACNTSTPTGWAAKHWHRVGFMDGLEPGTFGFLDPDVVIRGIHLIPAFAYG
;
A
#
# COMPACT_ATOMS: atom_id res chain seq x y z
N TYR A 1 -18.47 9.02 5.19
CA TYR A 1 -18.77 10.09 4.22
C TYR A 1 -20.21 9.96 3.78
N THR A 2 -20.92 11.07 3.55
CA THR A 2 -22.31 11.06 3.09
C THR A 2 -22.39 11.16 1.57
N ASP A 3 -23.49 10.72 0.95
CA ASP A 3 -23.66 10.78 -0.51
C ASP A 3 -23.48 12.20 -1.07
N LYS A 4 -23.98 13.20 -0.34
CA LYS A 4 -23.79 14.62 -0.67
C LYS A 4 -22.32 15.06 -0.68
N GLN A 5 -21.45 14.42 0.11
CA GLN A 5 -20.00 14.66 0.10
C GLN A 5 -19.30 13.94 -1.05
N HIS A 6 -19.83 12.82 -1.53
CA HIS A 6 -19.28 12.15 -2.72
C HIS A 6 -19.63 12.90 -4.00
N ASP A 7 -20.82 13.51 -4.07
CA ASP A 7 -21.27 14.30 -5.22
C ASP A 7 -20.42 15.55 -5.49
N THR A 8 -19.62 16.00 -4.51
CA THR A 8 -18.69 17.12 -4.72
C THR A 8 -17.43 16.69 -5.48
N VAL A 9 -17.20 15.39 -5.69
CA VAL A 9 -16.01 14.86 -6.34
C VAL A 9 -16.37 14.31 -7.72
N LYS A 10 -15.78 14.89 -8.78
CA LYS A 10 -15.97 14.40 -10.16
C LYS A 10 -14.68 13.88 -10.75
N ILE A 11 -14.72 12.63 -11.25
CA ILE A 11 -13.67 12.07 -12.08
C ILE A 11 -13.78 12.71 -13.48
N LEU A 12 -12.70 13.36 -13.92
CA LEU A 12 -12.71 14.07 -15.18
C LEU A 12 -12.76 13.09 -16.35
N LYS A 13 -13.76 13.30 -17.21
CA LYS A 13 -14.03 12.51 -18.40
C LYS A 13 -14.28 11.01 -18.12
N ASN A 14 -14.51 10.62 -16.85
CA ASN A 14 -14.60 9.22 -16.42
C ASN A 14 -13.42 8.36 -16.93
N LYS A 15 -12.20 8.92 -16.90
CA LYS A 15 -10.99 8.26 -17.38
C LYS A 15 -10.04 7.95 -16.24
N LEU A 16 -9.48 6.74 -16.29
CA LEU A 16 -8.31 6.31 -15.54
C LEU A 16 -7.16 6.02 -16.52
N TYR A 17 -5.94 6.22 -16.06
CA TYR A 17 -4.74 6.06 -16.88
C TYR A 17 -3.77 5.10 -16.19
N TRP A 18 -3.46 3.99 -16.84
CA TRP A 18 -2.55 2.97 -16.32
C TRP A 18 -1.09 3.38 -16.42
N HIS A 19 -0.30 2.98 -15.42
CA HIS A 19 1.14 3.12 -15.40
C HIS A 19 1.80 1.77 -15.16
N GLN A 20 2.99 1.57 -15.75
CA GLN A 20 3.75 0.34 -15.58
C GLN A 20 4.69 0.35 -14.39
N VAL A 21 5.27 1.51 -14.07
CA VAL A 21 6.30 1.66 -13.05
C VAL A 21 5.94 2.84 -12.14
N LEU A 22 6.10 2.63 -10.83
CA LEU A 22 6.08 3.67 -9.81
C LEU A 22 7.50 3.85 -9.26
N HIS A 23 7.97 5.09 -9.18
CA HIS A 23 9.22 5.43 -8.53
C HIS A 23 8.93 6.00 -7.14
N LEU A 24 9.49 5.39 -6.10
CA LEU A 24 9.36 5.86 -4.71
C LEU A 24 10.72 6.26 -4.17
N ASN A 25 10.82 7.46 -3.63
CA ASN A 25 12.03 7.91 -2.96
C ASN A 25 11.94 7.56 -1.47
N TYR A 26 12.99 6.97 -0.92
CA TYR A 26 13.08 6.67 0.50
C TYR A 26 14.42 7.12 1.06
N THR A 27 14.47 7.25 2.39
CA THR A 27 15.70 7.62 3.10
C THR A 27 16.34 6.34 3.65
N THR A 28 17.60 6.12 3.33
CA THR A 28 18.40 5.01 3.85
C THR A 28 18.87 5.29 5.27
N TYR A 29 19.37 4.26 5.96
CA TYR A 29 19.84 4.37 7.34
C TYR A 29 20.96 5.41 7.52
N ASP A 30 21.84 5.56 6.52
CA ASP A 30 22.92 6.55 6.49
C ASP A 30 22.45 7.95 6.03
N LEU A 31 21.15 8.24 6.12
CA LEU A 31 20.50 9.51 5.78
C LEU A 31 20.66 9.92 4.30
N ARG A 32 20.90 8.95 3.40
CA ARG A 32 20.91 9.20 1.96
C ARG A 32 19.53 9.00 1.37
N ARG A 33 19.31 9.56 0.19
CA ARG A 33 18.10 9.33 -0.60
C ARG A 33 18.39 8.27 -1.64
N GLU A 34 17.54 7.26 -1.67
CA GLU A 34 17.53 6.22 -2.69
C GLU A 34 16.13 6.10 -3.28
N GLN A 35 16.01 5.35 -4.37
CA GLN A 35 14.76 5.21 -5.10
C GLN A 35 14.47 3.75 -5.42
N ASP A 36 13.27 3.30 -5.06
CA ASP A 36 12.73 2.01 -5.49
C ASP A 36 11.89 2.18 -6.75
N SER A 37 12.01 1.21 -7.66
CA SER A 37 11.19 1.11 -8.87
C SER A 37 10.22 -0.05 -8.72
N ILE A 38 8.97 0.25 -8.37
CA ILE A 38 7.92 -0.75 -8.22
C ILE A 38 7.30 -1.03 -9.58
N ASN A 39 7.40 -2.29 -9.99
CA ASN A 39 6.78 -2.79 -11.20
C ASN A 39 5.91 -4.00 -10.83
N PRO A 40 4.59 -3.96 -11.07
CA PRO A 40 3.67 -5.07 -10.78
C PRO A 40 4.09 -6.42 -11.36
N ARG A 41 4.97 -6.44 -12.38
CA ARG A 41 5.48 -7.66 -13.03
C ARG A 41 6.72 -8.25 -12.38
N THR A 42 7.62 -7.43 -11.83
CA THR A 42 8.97 -7.90 -11.41
C THR A 42 9.26 -7.65 -9.94
N HIS A 43 8.93 -6.47 -9.42
CA HIS A 43 9.14 -6.09 -8.01
C HIS A 43 7.86 -5.43 -7.50
N PRO A 44 6.79 -6.21 -7.25
CA PRO A 44 5.48 -5.66 -6.94
C PRO A 44 5.25 -5.46 -5.44
N ASP A 45 6.12 -6.00 -4.59
CA ASP A 45 5.88 -6.05 -3.15
C ASP A 45 6.33 -4.75 -2.47
N ILE A 46 5.49 -4.24 -1.58
CA ILE A 46 5.66 -2.97 -0.89
C ILE A 46 5.41 -3.11 0.62
N MET A 47 5.93 -2.15 1.37
CA MET A 47 5.77 -2.01 2.82
C MET A 47 5.14 -0.67 3.17
N VAL A 48 4.17 -0.68 4.07
CA VAL A 48 3.49 0.50 4.63
C VAL A 48 3.52 0.44 6.16
N LEU A 49 3.28 1.56 6.83
CA LEU A 49 3.14 1.56 8.28
C LEU A 49 1.86 0.81 8.68
N ALA A 50 1.97 -0.11 9.63
CA ALA A 50 0.81 -0.72 10.26
C ALA A 50 0.16 0.31 11.19
N HIS A 51 -1.17 0.35 11.18
CA HIS A 51 -1.95 1.12 12.16
C HIS A 51 -2.69 0.15 13.08
N GLU A 52 -1.93 -0.70 13.76
CA GLU A 52 -2.43 -1.61 14.78
C GLU A 52 -2.31 -0.95 16.14
N ASP A 53 -3.41 -0.94 16.91
CA ASP A 53 -3.37 -0.49 18.29
C ASP A 53 -2.51 -1.47 19.12
N PRO A 54 -1.68 -0.96 20.04
CA PRO A 54 -0.86 -1.82 20.89
C PRO A 54 -1.77 -2.66 21.80
N ASP A 55 -1.82 -3.97 21.53
CA ASP A 55 -2.43 -4.94 22.43
C ASP A 55 -1.52 -5.14 23.65
N GLU A 56 -2.09 -5.19 24.86
CA GLU A 56 -1.34 -5.35 26.12
C GLU A 56 -0.51 -6.64 26.20
N THR A 57 -0.75 -7.60 25.29
CA THR A 57 -0.15 -8.95 25.32
C THR A 57 0.86 -9.23 24.20
N LYS A 58 0.95 -8.41 23.14
CA LYS A 58 1.90 -8.63 22.04
C LYS A 58 2.40 -7.30 21.47
N GLU A 59 3.71 -7.20 21.27
CA GLU A 59 4.27 -6.10 20.48
C GLU A 59 3.74 -6.20 19.03
N PRO A 60 2.96 -5.21 18.54
CA PRO A 60 2.43 -5.25 17.19
C PRO A 60 3.55 -5.11 16.18
N HIS A 61 3.45 -5.83 15.05
CA HIS A 61 4.44 -5.73 13.99
C HIS A 61 4.26 -4.37 13.28
N PRO A 62 5.29 -3.51 13.19
CA PRO A 62 5.12 -2.09 12.83
C PRO A 62 4.74 -1.84 11.36
N TYR A 63 4.69 -2.87 10.53
CA TYR A 63 4.51 -2.73 9.08
C TYR A 63 3.44 -3.66 8.53
N TRP A 64 2.67 -3.17 7.57
CA TRP A 64 1.90 -4.04 6.69
C TRP A 64 2.61 -4.19 5.36
N TYR A 65 2.31 -5.31 4.70
CA TYR A 65 2.90 -5.64 3.42
C TYR A 65 1.80 -5.88 2.40
N ALA A 66 2.06 -5.46 1.16
CA ALA A 66 1.12 -5.68 0.08
C ALA A 66 1.83 -5.94 -1.24
N ARG A 67 1.15 -6.63 -2.16
CA ARG A 67 1.57 -6.80 -3.54
C ARG A 67 0.80 -5.85 -4.44
N VAL A 68 1.48 -4.95 -5.13
CA VAL A 68 0.88 -4.05 -6.11
C VAL A 68 0.44 -4.86 -7.34
N ILE A 69 -0.85 -4.78 -7.65
CA ILE A 69 -1.46 -5.41 -8.84
C ILE A 69 -1.43 -4.43 -10.01
N LYS A 70 -1.81 -3.18 -9.75
CA LYS A 70 -1.84 -2.11 -10.75
C LYS A 70 -1.52 -0.75 -10.14
N ASN A 71 -0.90 0.09 -10.96
CA ASN A 71 -0.75 1.53 -10.72
C ASN A 71 -1.57 2.26 -11.79
N PHE A 72 -2.37 3.24 -11.36
CA PHE A 72 -3.05 4.16 -12.26
C PHE A 72 -3.24 5.52 -11.61
N HIS A 73 -3.54 6.52 -12.42
CA HIS A 73 -3.97 7.81 -11.92
C HIS A 73 -5.35 8.18 -12.47
N ILE A 74 -6.07 8.96 -11.67
CA ILE A 74 -7.32 9.61 -12.04
C ILE A 74 -7.17 11.12 -11.89
N ASN A 75 -7.82 11.87 -12.77
CA ASN A 75 -7.89 13.32 -12.63
C ASN A 75 -9.23 13.66 -11.99
N VAL A 76 -9.20 14.31 -10.85
CA VAL A 76 -10.35 14.62 -10.02
C VAL A 76 -10.57 16.13 -9.97
N LYS A 77 -11.83 16.56 -9.98
CA LYS A 77 -12.21 17.95 -9.75
C LYS A 77 -13.20 18.02 -8.61
N HIS A 78 -12.90 18.85 -7.62
CA HIS A 78 -13.81 19.12 -6.51
C HIS A 78 -14.72 20.30 -6.86
N HIS A 79 -16.03 20.12 -6.70
CA HIS A 79 -17.06 21.13 -6.89
C HIS A 79 -17.75 21.44 -5.55
N SER A 80 -16.95 21.79 -4.54
CA SER A 80 -17.51 22.50 -3.37
C SER A 80 -17.62 23.98 -3.72
N GLY A 81 -18.78 24.58 -3.41
CA GLY A 81 -19.05 26.01 -3.61
C GLY A 81 -18.08 26.97 -2.92
N GLN A 82 -17.13 26.46 -2.12
CA GLN A 82 -16.09 27.25 -1.45
C GLN A 82 -14.65 27.01 -1.99
N SER A 83 -14.45 26.11 -2.95
CA SER A 83 -13.11 25.82 -3.48
C SER A 83 -12.71 26.78 -4.61
N LYS A 84 -11.72 27.65 -4.36
CA LYS A 84 -11.07 28.49 -5.38
C LYS A 84 -10.21 27.69 -6.38
N LEU A 85 -9.99 26.39 -6.17
CA LEU A 85 -9.27 25.54 -7.12
C LEU A 85 -10.25 24.88 -8.11
N SER A 86 -10.52 25.60 -9.21
CA SER A 86 -11.22 25.04 -10.39
C SER A 86 -10.33 24.07 -11.22
N LYS A 87 -9.07 23.90 -10.82
CA LYS A 87 -8.08 23.09 -11.57
C LYS A 87 -8.24 21.60 -11.25
N PRO A 88 -8.20 20.72 -12.26
CA PRO A 88 -8.02 19.29 -12.09
C PRO A 88 -6.84 18.96 -11.16
N GLN A 89 -7.04 18.05 -10.21
CA GLN A 89 -5.98 17.45 -9.41
C GLN A 89 -5.75 16.02 -9.89
N ARG A 90 -4.48 15.67 -10.12
CA ARG A 90 -4.08 14.28 -10.37
C ARG A 90 -4.00 13.55 -9.02
N MET A 91 -4.59 12.37 -8.96
CA MET A 91 -4.50 11.46 -7.83
C MET A 91 -3.97 10.13 -8.35
N ASP A 92 -2.78 9.75 -7.87
CA ASP A 92 -2.18 8.45 -8.16
C ASP A 92 -2.70 7.41 -7.15
N VAL A 93 -2.95 6.20 -7.63
CA VAL A 93 -3.61 5.13 -6.86
C VAL A 93 -2.96 3.79 -7.18
N LEU A 94 -2.68 3.02 -6.12
CA LEU A 94 -2.22 1.64 -6.22
C LEU A 94 -3.37 0.70 -5.86
N LEU A 95 -3.65 -0.25 -6.74
CA LEU A 95 -4.46 -1.41 -6.40
C LEU A 95 -3.54 -2.49 -5.86
N VAL A 96 -3.77 -2.92 -4.63
CA VAL A 96 -2.91 -3.85 -3.90
C VAL A 96 -3.66 -5.09 -3.44
N ARG A 97 -2.94 -6.19 -3.23
CA ARG A 97 -3.37 -7.37 -2.48
C ARG A 97 -2.57 -7.45 -1.19
N TRP A 98 -3.25 -7.53 -0.05
CA TRP A 98 -2.60 -7.53 1.26
C TRP A 98 -2.02 -8.91 1.60
N PHE A 99 -0.91 -8.87 2.36
CA PHE A 99 -0.37 -10.04 3.04
C PHE A 99 -0.80 -10.03 4.51
N ALA A 100 -1.12 -11.20 5.05
CA ALA A 100 -1.33 -11.42 6.48
C ALA A 100 -0.02 -11.86 7.14
N CYS A 101 0.28 -11.28 8.30
CA CYS A 101 1.37 -11.75 9.14
C CYS A 101 0.98 -13.06 9.83
N ASN A 102 1.86 -14.06 9.76
CA ASN A 102 1.64 -15.30 10.48
C ASN A 102 2.00 -15.12 11.97
N THR A 103 0.98 -15.07 12.81
CA THR A 103 1.12 -14.91 14.27
C THR A 103 1.11 -16.24 15.04
N SER A 104 0.95 -17.36 14.35
CA SER A 104 0.86 -18.70 14.98
C SER A 104 2.20 -19.23 15.46
N THR A 105 3.30 -18.79 14.85
CA THR A 105 4.66 -19.17 15.23
C THR A 105 5.37 -18.03 15.95
N PRO A 106 6.13 -18.31 17.02
CA PRO A 106 7.02 -17.31 17.62
C PRO A 106 7.98 -16.74 16.56
N THR A 107 8.00 -15.42 16.42
CA THR A 107 8.86 -14.69 15.49
C THR A 107 9.56 -13.54 16.20
N GLY A 108 10.56 -12.95 15.54
CA GLY A 108 11.34 -11.85 16.08
C GLY A 108 12.66 -12.30 16.69
N TRP A 109 13.34 -11.35 17.33
CA TRP A 109 14.72 -11.51 17.79
C TRP A 109 14.88 -12.62 18.83
N ALA A 110 13.97 -12.69 19.80
CA ALA A 110 13.99 -13.72 20.85
C ALA A 110 13.82 -15.14 20.29
N ALA A 111 12.95 -15.30 19.28
CA ALA A 111 12.71 -16.58 18.61
C ALA A 111 13.78 -16.91 17.55
N LYS A 112 14.70 -15.97 17.23
CA LYS A 112 15.68 -16.07 16.14
C LYS A 112 15.04 -16.49 14.80
N HIS A 113 13.81 -16.04 14.58
CA HIS A 113 13.01 -16.44 13.44
C HIS A 113 12.41 -15.21 12.75
N TRP A 114 12.53 -15.14 11.42
CA TRP A 114 12.00 -14.05 10.62
C TRP A 114 10.47 -13.99 10.68
N HIS A 115 9.89 -12.79 10.60
CA HIS A 115 8.46 -12.64 10.42
C HIS A 115 8.06 -13.26 9.08
N ARG A 116 7.02 -14.10 9.11
CA ARG A 116 6.47 -14.75 7.91
C ARG A 116 5.18 -14.07 7.52
N VAL A 117 4.99 -13.90 6.22
CA VAL A 117 3.77 -13.34 5.66
C VAL A 117 3.23 -14.27 4.58
N GLY A 118 1.91 -14.30 4.44
CA GLY A 118 1.21 -15.07 3.42
C GLY A 118 0.12 -14.23 2.79
N PHE A 119 -0.38 -14.62 1.62
CA PHE A 119 -1.53 -13.93 1.04
C PHE A 119 -2.77 -14.14 1.92
N MET A 120 -3.53 -13.06 2.13
CA MET A 120 -4.90 -13.19 2.61
C MET A 120 -5.75 -13.98 1.60
N ASP A 121 -6.76 -14.67 2.11
CA ASP A 121 -7.71 -15.41 1.28
C ASP A 121 -8.39 -14.45 0.31
N GLY A 122 -8.43 -14.82 -0.98
CA GLY A 122 -9.05 -13.99 -2.02
C GLY A 122 -10.53 -13.71 -1.80
N LEU A 123 -11.20 -14.53 -0.98
CA LEU A 123 -12.61 -14.40 -0.64
C LEU A 123 -12.87 -13.53 0.59
N GLU A 124 -11.84 -13.24 1.38
CA GLU A 124 -11.99 -12.42 2.58
C GLU A 124 -12.18 -10.94 2.23
N PRO A 125 -13.17 -10.26 2.86
CA PRO A 125 -13.30 -8.82 2.75
C PRO A 125 -12.02 -8.12 3.21
N GLY A 126 -11.51 -7.19 2.40
CA GLY A 126 -10.30 -6.44 2.72
C GLY A 126 -9.00 -7.01 2.13
N THR A 127 -9.04 -8.17 1.45
CA THR A 127 -7.85 -8.73 0.79
C THR A 127 -7.28 -7.83 -0.29
N PHE A 128 -8.13 -7.08 -0.98
CA PHE A 128 -7.73 -6.07 -1.96
C PHE A 128 -8.01 -4.67 -1.43
N GLY A 129 -7.10 -3.75 -1.72
CA GLY A 129 -7.22 -2.36 -1.28
C GLY A 129 -6.73 -1.36 -2.31
N PHE A 130 -7.14 -0.11 -2.12
CA PHE A 130 -6.55 1.03 -2.81
C PHE A 130 -5.61 1.74 -1.84
N LEU A 131 -4.45 2.15 -2.34
CA LEU A 131 -3.43 2.82 -1.55
C LEU A 131 -2.95 4.07 -2.27
N ASP A 132 -2.72 5.13 -1.50
CA ASP A 132 -1.98 6.30 -1.97
C ASP A 132 -0.47 5.95 -2.03
N PRO A 133 0.23 6.15 -3.16
CA PRO A 133 1.67 5.95 -3.23
C PRO A 133 2.47 6.62 -2.12
N ASP A 134 2.01 7.75 -1.58
CA ASP A 134 2.73 8.52 -0.56
C ASP A 134 2.78 7.83 0.81
N VAL A 135 1.91 6.85 1.08
CA VAL A 135 1.95 6.06 2.33
C VAL A 135 2.88 4.85 2.23
N VAL A 136 3.43 4.59 1.05
CA VAL A 136 4.38 3.50 0.85
C VAL A 136 5.75 3.91 1.36
N ILE A 137 6.29 3.14 2.30
CA ILE A 137 7.61 3.40 2.87
C ILE A 137 8.69 3.03 1.86
N ARG A 138 8.58 1.82 1.28
CA ARG A 138 9.56 1.25 0.34
C ARG A 138 9.03 0.01 -0.37
N GLY A 139 9.72 -0.36 -1.45
CA GLY A 139 9.64 -1.69 -2.02
C GLY A 139 10.35 -2.72 -1.14
N ILE A 140 9.89 -3.97 -1.21
CA ILE A 140 10.49 -5.09 -0.47
C ILE A 140 10.74 -6.29 -1.39
N HIS A 141 11.59 -7.19 -0.90
CA HIS A 141 11.82 -8.49 -1.50
C HIS A 141 11.42 -9.59 -0.51
N LEU A 142 10.35 -10.31 -0.81
CA LEU A 142 9.92 -11.46 -0.01
C LEU A 142 10.72 -12.71 -0.41
N ILE A 143 11.32 -13.36 0.59
CA ILE A 143 12.03 -14.63 0.41
C ILE A 143 11.02 -15.77 0.61
N PRO A 144 10.88 -16.69 -0.36
CA PRO A 144 10.01 -17.85 -0.21
C PRO A 144 10.40 -18.70 1.00
N ALA A 145 9.40 -19.15 1.75
CA ALA A 145 9.61 -20.10 2.84
C ALA A 145 9.64 -21.53 2.26
N PHE A 146 10.76 -21.91 1.63
CA PHE A 146 10.93 -23.17 0.87
C PHE A 146 10.51 -24.44 1.62
N ALA A 147 10.55 -24.43 2.96
CA ALA A 147 10.09 -25.56 3.77
C ALA A 147 8.58 -25.85 3.65
N TYR A 148 7.79 -24.94 3.07
CA TYR A 148 6.34 -25.02 2.97
C TYR A 148 5.80 -25.24 1.55
N GLY A 149 6.68 -25.37 0.55
CA GLY A 149 6.31 -25.60 -0.86
C GLY A 149 6.33 -24.32 -1.69
#